data_AF-A0A3D4XBV5-F1
#
_entry.id   AF-A0A3D4XBV5-F1
#
_cell.length_a   1.000
_cell.length_b   1.000
_cell.length_c   1.000
_cell.angle_alpha   90.00
_cell.angle_beta   90.00
_cell.angle_gamma   90.00
#
_symmetry.space_group_name_H-M   'P 1'
#
loop_
_entity.id
_entity.type
_entity.pdbx_description
1 polymer ?
#
loop_
_entity_poly.entity_id
_entity_poly.type
_entity_poly.pdbx_seq_one_letter_code
_entity_poly.pdbx_strand_id
1 'polypeptide(L)'
;IGEANGEWMANYVKENDLASNAEVGLMIMTMDTVSSCVPRAEGEYDKFTELVPEFDTARIFKADYDGTTDKGNTAATAVITAHPEIKTWLVTGANEEGCIGAARALESAGLDA
;
A
#
# COMPACT_ATOMS: atom_id res chain seq x y z
N ILE A 1 -13.69 -0.45 -7.94
CA ILE A 1 -12.24 -0.71 -8.21
C ILE A 1 -11.47 -0.60 -6.92
N GLY A 2 -11.43 0.57 -6.26
CA GLY A 2 -10.75 0.72 -4.97
C GLY A 2 -11.20 -0.28 -3.91
N GLU A 3 -12.50 -0.38 -3.65
CA GLU A 3 -13.04 -1.38 -2.70
C GLU A 3 -12.66 -2.82 -3.06
N ALA A 4 -12.65 -3.18 -4.34
CA ALA A 4 -12.26 -4.53 -4.77
C ALA A 4 -10.77 -4.81 -4.50
N ASN A 5 -9.90 -3.82 -4.67
CA ASN A 5 -8.48 -3.93 -4.29
C ASN A 5 -8.33 -4.08 -2.76
N GLY A 6 -9.07 -3.27 -1.99
CA GLY A 6 -9.07 -3.35 -0.52
C GLY A 6 -9.61 -4.69 0.00
N GLU A 7 -10.68 -5.22 -0.62
CA GLU A 7 -11.24 -6.53 -0.29
C GLU A 7 -10.27 -7.66 -0.63
N TRP A 8 -9.65 -7.62 -1.81
CA TRP A 8 -8.66 -8.61 -2.19
C TRP A 8 -7.47 -8.62 -1.22
N MET A 9 -6.96 -7.44 -0.87
CA MET A 9 -5.86 -7.30 0.08
C MET A 9 -6.25 -7.78 1.49
N ALA A 10 -7.47 -7.48 1.94
CA ALA A 10 -7.99 -7.95 3.20
C ALA A 10 -8.07 -9.48 3.25
N ASN A 11 -8.54 -10.12 2.17
CA ASN A 11 -8.59 -11.57 2.07
C ASN A 11 -7.18 -12.17 2.08
N TYR A 12 -6.24 -11.59 1.33
CA TYR A 12 -4.83 -12.03 1.36
C TYR A 12 -4.23 -11.96 2.76
N VAL A 13 -4.46 -10.85 3.49
CA VAL A 13 -3.99 -10.69 4.87
C VAL A 13 -4.55 -11.75 5.80
N LYS A 14 -5.84 -12.08 5.68
CA LYS A 14 -6.50 -13.10 6.49
C LYS A 14 -6.02 -14.50 6.16
N GLU A 15 -5.91 -14.84 4.87
CA GLU A 15 -5.47 -16.16 4.41
C GLU A 15 -4.04 -16.50 4.82
N ASN A 16 -3.21 -15.47 5.05
CA ASN A 16 -1.80 -15.60 5.41
C ASN A 16 -1.51 -15.20 6.87
N ASP A 17 -2.55 -15.03 7.70
CA ASP A 17 -2.42 -14.67 9.12
C ASP A 17 -1.57 -13.41 9.40
N LEU A 18 -1.58 -12.44 8.49
CA LEU A 18 -0.69 -11.26 8.54
C LEU A 18 -1.23 -10.13 9.42
N ALA A 19 -2.51 -10.16 9.81
CA ALA A 19 -3.20 -9.02 10.40
C ALA A 19 -2.59 -8.53 11.73
N SER A 20 -2.05 -9.47 12.51
CA SER A 20 -1.44 -9.19 13.82
C SER A 20 0.09 -9.09 13.80
N ASN A 21 0.71 -9.25 12.62
CA ASN A 21 2.15 -9.21 12.50
C ASN A 21 2.66 -7.75 12.56
N ALA A 22 3.45 -7.45 13.59
CA ALA A 22 3.96 -6.10 13.83
C ALA A 22 4.98 -5.63 12.79
N GLU A 23 5.55 -6.53 12.00
CA GLU A 23 6.51 -6.24 10.94
C GLU A 23 5.85 -6.07 9.56
N VAL A 24 4.52 -6.17 9.47
CA VAL A 24 3.75 -5.98 8.23
C VAL A 24 3.16 -4.57 8.19
N GLY A 25 3.29 -3.90 7.05
CA GLY A 25 2.66 -2.61 6.76
C GLY A 25 1.87 -2.64 5.46
N LEU A 26 0.87 -1.76 5.35
CA LEU A 26 0.14 -1.51 4.11
C LEU A 26 0.54 -0.15 3.54
N MET A 27 0.97 -0.12 2.29
CA MET A 27 1.22 1.09 1.53
C MET A 27 0.16 1.24 0.44
N ILE A 28 -0.53 2.37 0.45
CA ILE A 28 -1.52 2.75 -0.56
C ILE A 28 -0.88 3.82 -1.45
N MET A 29 -0.61 3.48 -2.71
CA MET A 29 -0.11 4.41 -3.72
C MET A 29 -1.25 5.32 -4.18
N THR A 30 -1.21 6.60 -3.79
CA THR A 30 -2.27 7.58 -4.05
C THR A 30 -1.92 8.55 -5.17
N MET A 31 -2.93 9.17 -5.75
CA MET A 31 -2.77 10.25 -6.74
C MET A 31 -3.78 11.33 -6.38
N ASP A 32 -3.49 12.08 -5.33
CA ASP A 32 -4.45 12.94 -4.62
C ASP A 32 -4.92 14.12 -5.50
N THR A 33 -4.16 14.47 -6.53
CA THR A 33 -4.52 15.50 -7.51
C THR A 33 -5.35 14.96 -8.69
N VAL A 34 -5.55 13.65 -8.79
CA VAL A 34 -6.35 13.01 -9.85
C VAL A 34 -7.70 12.61 -9.26
N SER A 35 -8.74 13.37 -9.58
CA SER A 35 -10.07 13.25 -8.96
C SER A 35 -10.70 11.86 -9.02
N SER A 36 -10.39 11.07 -10.06
CA SER A 36 -10.87 9.69 -10.21
C SER A 36 -10.09 8.66 -9.37
N CYS A 37 -8.91 9.01 -8.88
CA CYS A 37 -8.02 8.16 -8.11
C CYS A 37 -8.20 8.34 -6.60
N VAL A 38 -8.57 9.53 -6.14
CA VAL A 38 -8.94 9.82 -4.74
C VAL A 38 -9.96 8.81 -4.19
N PRO A 39 -11.15 8.63 -4.80
CA PRO A 39 -12.14 7.67 -4.28
C PRO A 39 -11.69 6.20 -4.41
N ARG A 40 -10.68 5.89 -5.23
CA ARG A 40 -10.12 4.54 -5.29
C ARG A 40 -9.24 4.27 -4.08
N ALA A 41 -8.33 5.19 -3.76
CA ALA A 41 -7.48 5.08 -2.57
C ALA A 41 -8.31 5.09 -1.27
N GLU A 42 -9.35 5.91 -1.21
CA GLU A 42 -10.31 5.91 -0.09
C GLU A 42 -11.04 4.57 0.00
N GLY A 43 -11.58 4.07 -1.11
CA GLY A 43 -12.25 2.76 -1.14
C GLY A 43 -11.32 1.58 -0.79
N GLU A 44 -10.04 1.65 -1.15
CA GLU A 44 -9.02 0.67 -0.73
C GLU A 44 -8.86 0.66 0.78
N TYR A 45 -8.65 1.83 1.38
CA TYR A 45 -8.50 2.00 2.82
C TYR A 45 -9.75 1.59 3.59
N ASP A 46 -10.90 2.10 3.18
CA ASP A 46 -12.18 1.87 3.86
C ASP A 46 -12.53 0.39 3.84
N LYS A 47 -12.42 -0.26 2.67
CA LYS A 47 -12.77 -1.67 2.56
C LYS A 47 -11.78 -2.59 3.29
N PHE A 48 -10.49 -2.26 3.25
CA PHE A 48 -9.47 -3.02 3.98
C PHE A 48 -9.72 -2.95 5.50
N THR A 49 -9.90 -1.75 6.04
CA THR A 49 -10.11 -1.54 7.48
C THR A 49 -11.46 -2.04 7.98
N GLU A 50 -12.50 -2.02 7.14
CA GLU A 50 -13.79 -2.67 7.42
C GLU A 50 -13.62 -4.19 7.61
N LEU A 51 -12.83 -4.83 6.75
CA LEU A 51 -12.69 -6.28 6.72
C LEU A 51 -11.62 -6.80 7.67
N VAL A 52 -10.56 -6.04 7.95
CA VAL A 52 -9.48 -6.40 8.87
C VAL A 52 -9.36 -5.36 10.00
N PRO A 53 -10.40 -5.20 10.84
CA PRO A 53 -10.42 -4.18 11.89
C PRO A 53 -9.32 -4.34 12.94
N GLU A 54 -8.71 -5.52 13.04
CA GLU A 54 -7.58 -5.83 13.92
C GLU A 54 -6.22 -5.38 13.36
N PHE A 55 -6.13 -5.01 12.08
CA PHE A 55 -4.90 -4.48 11.50
C PHE A 55 -4.60 -3.10 12.10
N ASP A 56 -3.37 -2.90 12.56
CA ASP A 56 -2.96 -1.63 13.15
C ASP A 56 -2.97 -0.52 12.08
N THR A 57 -3.94 0.39 12.16
CA THR A 57 -4.10 1.48 11.18
C THR A 57 -2.95 2.47 11.22
N ALA A 58 -2.15 2.51 12.30
CA ALA A 58 -0.91 3.27 12.34
C ALA A 58 0.18 2.71 11.41
N ARG A 59 -0.01 1.49 10.87
CA ARG A 59 0.84 0.84 9.87
C ARG A 59 0.27 0.90 8.46
N ILE A 60 -0.72 1.75 8.21
CA ILE A 60 -1.25 2.03 6.87
C ILE A 60 -0.74 3.40 6.43
N PHE A 61 0.04 3.42 5.35
CA PHE A 61 0.73 4.60 4.86
C PHE A 61 0.27 4.95 3.45
N LYS A 62 0.15 6.25 3.16
CA LYS A 62 -0.14 6.75 1.83
C LYS A 62 1.14 7.26 1.17
N ALA A 63 1.34 6.92 -0.09
CA ALA A 63 2.45 7.38 -0.91
C ALA A 63 1.90 8.09 -2.14
N ASP A 64 1.81 9.43 -2.05
CA ASP A 64 1.29 10.28 -3.13
C ASP A 64 2.33 10.53 -4.23
N TYR A 65 1.91 10.47 -5.49
CA TYR A 65 2.75 10.62 -6.67
C TYR A 65 1.93 11.08 -7.88
N ASP A 66 2.60 11.33 -9.01
CA ASP A 66 1.99 11.93 -10.22
C ASP A 66 1.42 10.92 -11.22
N GLY A 67 1.32 9.64 -10.86
CA GLY A 67 0.87 8.57 -11.75
C GLY A 67 1.98 7.89 -12.55
N THR A 68 3.23 8.34 -12.47
CA THR A 68 4.38 7.74 -13.17
C THR A 68 5.16 6.74 -12.30
N THR A 69 5.81 5.76 -12.94
CA THR A 69 6.63 4.75 -12.26
C THR A 69 7.75 5.37 -11.43
N ASP A 70 8.47 6.34 -11.98
CA ASP A 70 9.64 6.98 -11.35
C ASP A 70 9.25 7.73 -10.07
N LYS A 71 8.11 8.44 -10.11
CA LYS A 71 7.60 9.13 -8.91
C LYS A 71 6.97 8.17 -7.92
N GLY A 72 6.30 7.12 -8.38
CA GLY A 72 5.84 6.03 -7.53
C GLY A 72 7.00 5.39 -6.75
N ASN A 73 8.12 5.12 -7.42
CA ASN A 73 9.33 4.60 -6.77
C ASN A 73 9.89 5.56 -5.72
N THR A 74 9.97 6.85 -6.06
CA THR A 74 10.48 7.87 -5.12
C THR A 74 9.59 7.96 -3.87
N ALA A 75 8.27 7.99 -4.05
CA ALA A 75 7.30 8.08 -2.97
C ALA A 75 7.34 6.83 -2.07
N ALA A 76 7.33 5.63 -2.67
CA ALA A 76 7.42 4.38 -1.94
C ALA A 76 8.74 4.24 -1.17
N THR A 77 9.87 4.63 -1.77
CA THR A 77 11.19 4.62 -1.11
C THR A 77 11.20 5.50 0.13
N ALA A 78 10.57 6.68 0.07
CA ALA A 78 10.48 7.58 1.22
C ALA A 78 9.71 6.94 2.38
N VAL A 79 8.57 6.28 2.09
CA VAL A 79 7.77 5.57 3.10
C VAL A 79 8.56 4.39 3.68
N ILE A 80 9.16 3.53 2.85
CA ILE A 80 9.96 2.38 3.31
C ILE A 80 11.11 2.85 4.22
N THR A 81 11.81 3.91 3.83
CA THR A 81 12.94 4.46 4.61
C THR A 81 12.48 5.03 5.96
N ALA A 82 11.29 5.63 6.01
CA ALA A 82 10.73 6.21 7.23
C ALA A 82 10.26 5.15 8.24
N HIS A 83 10.01 3.91 7.78
CA HIS A 83 9.45 2.82 8.59
C HIS A 83 10.33 1.56 8.55
N PRO A 84 11.59 1.62 9.04
CA PRO A 84 12.51 0.49 9.02
C PRO A 84 12.06 -0.67 9.89
N GLU A 85 11.12 -0.48 10.81
CA GLU A 85 10.47 -1.53 11.61
C GLU A 85 9.60 -2.48 10.77
N ILE A 86 9.16 -2.06 9.58
CA ILE A 86 8.34 -2.88 8.67
C ILE A 86 9.27 -3.68 7.75
N LYS A 87 9.06 -4.99 7.74
CA LYS A 87 9.85 -5.97 6.96
C LYS A 87 9.07 -6.57 5.81
N THR A 88 7.75 -6.50 5.85
CA THR A 88 6.88 -7.00 4.79
C THR A 88 5.88 -5.91 4.42
N TRP A 89 5.86 -5.55 3.14
CA TRP A 89 4.99 -4.51 2.62
C TRP A 89 3.89 -5.09 1.75
N LEU A 90 2.66 -4.82 2.13
CA LEU A 90 1.49 -4.96 1.27
C LEU A 90 1.36 -3.66 0.48
N VAL A 91 1.17 -3.75 -0.83
CA VAL A 91 1.06 -2.56 -1.69
C VAL A 91 -0.23 -2.60 -2.49
N THR A 92 -1.01 -1.52 -2.41
CA THR A 92 -2.15 -1.26 -3.31
C THR A 92 -1.94 0.07 -4.02
N GLY A 93 -2.71 0.31 -5.07
CA GLY A 93 -2.59 1.55 -5.83
C GLY A 93 -3.72 1.78 -6.82
N ALA A 94 -3.98 3.06 -7.10
CA ALA A 94 -5.03 3.47 -8.03
C ALA A 94 -4.70 3.23 -9.52
N ASN A 95 -3.44 2.92 -9.85
CA ASN A 95 -2.97 2.41 -11.14
C ASN A 95 -1.79 1.44 -10.96
N GLU A 96 -1.38 0.79 -12.05
CA GLU A 96 -0.29 -0.18 -12.06
C GLU A 96 1.11 0.47 -11.93
N GLU A 97 1.30 1.68 -12.47
CA GLU A 97 2.60 2.36 -12.47
C GLU A 97 3.11 2.67 -11.06
N GLY A 98 2.23 3.11 -10.16
CA GLY A 98 2.56 3.29 -8.75
C GLY A 98 3.02 1.99 -8.09
N CYS A 99 2.30 0.89 -8.34
CA CYS A 99 2.66 -0.43 -7.82
C CYS A 99 3.98 -0.96 -8.40
N ILE A 100 4.26 -0.74 -9.69
CA ILE A 100 5.55 -1.08 -10.31
C ILE A 100 6.67 -0.27 -9.65
N GLY A 101 6.47 1.04 -9.47
CA GLY A 101 7.42 1.91 -8.78
C GLY A 101 7.73 1.44 -7.36
N ALA A 102 6.69 1.08 -6.60
CA ALA A 102 6.81 0.53 -5.25
C ALA A 102 7.53 -0.82 -5.24
N ALA A 103 7.24 -1.72 -6.18
CA ALA A 103 7.97 -2.99 -6.30
C ALA A 103 9.47 -2.76 -6.53
N ARG A 104 9.85 -1.81 -7.39
CA ARG A 104 11.26 -1.42 -7.58
C ARG A 104 11.89 -0.82 -6.32
N ALA A 105 11.11 -0.12 -5.51
CA ALA A 105 11.58 0.43 -4.23
C ALA A 105 11.85 -0.70 -3.22
N LEU A 106 10.97 -1.70 -3.17
CA LEU A 106 11.15 -2.89 -2.33
C LEU A 106 12.37 -3.71 -2.73
N GLU A 107 12.56 -3.97 -4.04
CA GLU A 107 13.78 -4.61 -4.57
C GLU A 107 15.05 -3.85 -4.16
N SER A 108 15.04 -2.51 -4.28
CA SER A 108 16.18 -1.67 -3.91
C SER A 108 16.46 -1.69 -2.40
N ALA A 109 15.43 -1.92 -1.58
CA ALA A 109 15.51 -2.03 -0.13
C ALA A 109 15.85 -3.45 0.35
N GLY A 110 15.87 -4.46 -0.54
CA GLY A 110 16.02 -5.88 -0.19
C GLY A 110 14.82 -6.45 0.56
N LEU A 111 13.61 -5.94 0.26
CA LEU A 111 12.32 -6.35 0.83
C LEU A 111 11.40 -7.00 -0.22
N ASP A 112 11.99 -7.59 -1.26
CA ASP A 112 11.32 -8.26 -2.39
C ASP A 112 11.07 -9.77 -2.19
N ALA A 113 11.37 -10.27 -0.99
CA ALA A 113 11.28 -11.68 -0.63
C ALA A 113 9.86 -12.12 -0.21
#